data_AF-A0A963DA85-F1
#
_entry.id   AF-A0A963DA85-F1
#
_cell.length_a   1.000
_cell.length_b   1.000
_cell.length_c   1.000
_cell.angle_alpha   90.00
_cell.angle_beta   90.00
_cell.angle_gamma   90.00
#
_symmetry.space_group_name_H-M   'P 1'
#
loop_
_entity.id
_entity.type
_entity.pdbx_description
1 polymer ?
#
loop_
_entity_poly.entity_id
_entity_poly.type
_entity_poly.pdbx_seq_one_letter_code
_entity_poly.pdbx_strand_id
1 'polypeptide(L)'
;MAVQYHVAHSTSVAGVGVLAAGPYDCAEGSIWRALTRCMAPRFWSPMPDAARFRQRIEEKARAGLIDRIDGLDGDRAWVFSGGRDKTVERPVVETLVALYQGLMRAQDVRLVTLAAAGHAMITVEDPEANPCGASGPPFLNRCGDLDAAGELLNFLHGPLAPPREPPASAVRSFDQRPYLGANPESAGMAEVGYLLVPPECSEGGCRVHVVFHGCRQTTAQIGSRFVDNAGYLEWAWTNRLVVLFPQVRPASGFTDGFHWIFNPRGCWDWWGYTDGRYAERAGPQVAAVHAMVQRLAEPPPTR
;
A
#
# COMPACT_ATOMS: atom_id res chain seq x y z
N MET A 1 -0.50 -3.47 -3.36
CA MET A 1 0.37 -2.41 -3.89
C MET A 1 1.61 -2.17 -3.03
N ALA A 2 1.51 -1.90 -1.72
CA ALA A 2 2.69 -1.65 -0.87
C ALA A 2 3.81 -2.71 -1.02
N VAL A 3 3.46 -4.01 -1.00
CA VAL A 3 4.41 -5.13 -1.26
C VAL A 3 5.02 -5.07 -2.67
N GLN A 4 4.22 -4.78 -3.70
CA GLN A 4 4.70 -4.61 -5.07
C GLN A 4 5.68 -3.45 -5.19
N TYR A 5 5.35 -2.31 -4.61
CA TYR A 5 6.18 -1.11 -4.64
C TYR A 5 7.50 -1.32 -3.88
N HIS A 6 7.43 -1.89 -2.68
CA HIS A 6 8.59 -2.22 -1.85
C HIS A 6 9.57 -3.15 -2.58
N VAL A 7 9.07 -4.23 -3.19
CA VAL A 7 9.93 -5.18 -3.94
C VAL A 7 10.43 -4.58 -5.25
N ALA A 8 9.59 -3.81 -5.96
CA ALA A 8 9.97 -3.24 -7.25
C ALA A 8 11.07 -2.18 -7.13
N HIS A 9 11.05 -1.39 -6.05
CA HIS A 9 11.91 -0.24 -5.82
C HIS A 9 12.71 -0.35 -4.51
N SER A 10 13.09 -1.57 -4.11
CA SER A 10 13.75 -1.86 -2.82
C SER A 10 15.00 -1.01 -2.56
N THR A 11 15.74 -0.62 -3.59
CA THR A 11 16.92 0.25 -3.42
C THR A 11 16.61 1.67 -2.94
N SER A 12 15.34 2.09 -2.98
CA SER A 12 14.88 3.43 -2.60
C SER A 12 13.82 3.43 -1.50
N VAL A 13 13.36 2.26 -1.06
CA VAL A 13 12.32 2.08 -0.05
C VAL A 13 12.94 1.42 1.17
N ALA A 14 12.77 2.01 2.35
CA ALA A 14 13.45 1.56 3.59
C ALA A 14 12.63 0.55 4.43
N GLY A 15 11.57 -0.03 3.86
CA GLY A 15 10.64 -0.91 4.56
C GLY A 15 9.17 -0.71 4.19
N VAL A 16 8.30 -1.55 4.75
CA VAL A 16 6.90 -1.66 4.35
C VAL A 16 5.95 -1.96 5.51
N GLY A 17 4.77 -1.35 5.42
CA GLY A 17 3.58 -1.72 6.18
C GLY A 17 2.58 -2.47 5.34
N VAL A 18 2.02 -3.56 5.86
CA VAL A 18 1.03 -4.36 5.13
C VAL A 18 -0.11 -4.77 6.04
N LEU A 19 -1.31 -4.26 5.78
CA LEU A 19 -2.52 -4.67 6.49
C LEU A 19 -3.37 -5.55 5.58
N ALA A 20 -3.67 -6.77 6.04
CA ALA A 20 -4.61 -7.69 5.40
C ALA A 20 -4.38 -7.86 3.87
N ALA A 21 -3.15 -8.15 3.46
CA ALA A 21 -2.79 -8.35 2.05
C ALA A 21 -1.89 -9.59 1.85
N GLY A 22 -1.49 -9.84 0.60
CA GLY A 22 -0.76 -11.04 0.21
C GLY A 22 0.61 -10.82 -0.43
N PRO A 23 1.28 -11.92 -0.83
CA PRO A 23 2.60 -11.91 -1.45
C PRO A 23 2.70 -11.11 -2.74
N TYR A 24 3.93 -10.71 -3.06
CA TYR A 24 4.29 -10.08 -4.32
C TYR A 24 3.81 -10.92 -5.51
N ASP A 25 3.13 -10.27 -6.47
CA ASP A 25 2.69 -10.88 -7.73
C ASP A 25 1.83 -12.15 -7.54
N CYS A 26 1.04 -12.21 -6.45
CA CYS A 26 0.28 -13.41 -6.10
C CYS A 26 -0.71 -13.85 -7.18
N ALA A 27 -1.42 -12.89 -7.77
CA ALA A 27 -2.46 -13.16 -8.75
C ALA A 27 -1.91 -13.61 -10.11
N GLU A 28 -0.62 -13.38 -10.38
CA GLU A 28 0.05 -13.73 -11.63
C GLU A 28 -0.75 -13.26 -12.87
N GLY A 29 -1.24 -12.02 -12.86
CA GLY A 29 -2.04 -11.45 -13.96
C GLY A 29 -3.45 -12.02 -14.11
N SER A 30 -4.02 -12.66 -13.08
CA SER A 30 -5.33 -13.31 -13.15
C SER A 30 -6.27 -12.89 -12.01
N ILE A 31 -7.39 -12.24 -12.37
CA ILE A 31 -8.46 -11.91 -11.41
C ILE A 31 -9.04 -13.17 -10.74
N TRP A 32 -9.04 -14.31 -11.42
CA TRP A 32 -9.55 -15.56 -10.84
C TRP A 32 -8.61 -16.08 -9.75
N ARG A 33 -7.29 -16.03 -9.97
CA ARG A 33 -6.30 -16.36 -8.92
C ARG A 33 -6.34 -15.33 -7.79
N ALA A 34 -6.53 -14.06 -8.13
CA ALA A 34 -6.71 -12.97 -7.17
C ALA A 34 -7.83 -13.29 -6.17
N LEU A 35 -9.04 -13.60 -6.67
CA LEU A 35 -10.22 -13.85 -5.83
C LEU A 35 -10.21 -15.20 -5.10
N THR A 36 -9.53 -16.22 -5.64
CA THR A 36 -9.53 -17.57 -5.07
C THR A 36 -8.29 -17.80 -4.21
N ARG A 37 -7.13 -17.96 -4.84
CA ARG A 37 -5.85 -18.27 -4.20
C ARG A 37 -5.34 -17.14 -3.29
N CYS A 38 -5.47 -15.89 -3.72
CA CYS A 38 -4.78 -14.76 -3.08
C CYS A 38 -5.66 -13.95 -2.12
N MET A 39 -6.91 -14.38 -1.92
CA MET A 39 -7.87 -13.77 -1.01
C MET A 39 -8.43 -14.81 -0.03
N ALA A 40 -9.06 -15.86 -0.56
CA ALA A 40 -9.68 -16.92 0.25
C ALA A 40 -9.33 -18.31 -0.32
N PRO A 41 -8.09 -18.80 -0.08
CA PRO A 41 -7.58 -20.05 -0.64
C PRO A 41 -8.56 -21.21 -0.46
N ARG A 42 -8.69 -22.05 -1.48
CA ARG A 42 -9.57 -23.23 -1.46
C ARG A 42 -8.74 -24.49 -1.63
N PHE A 43 -9.29 -25.65 -1.27
CA PHE A 43 -8.58 -26.93 -1.44
C PHE A 43 -8.14 -27.18 -2.89
N TRP A 44 -8.90 -26.69 -3.88
CA TRP A 44 -8.61 -26.82 -5.32
C TRP A 44 -7.79 -25.66 -5.90
N SER A 45 -7.57 -24.59 -5.12
CA SER A 45 -6.70 -23.45 -5.47
C SER A 45 -5.97 -23.01 -4.20
N PRO A 46 -5.05 -23.84 -3.69
CA PRO A 46 -4.35 -23.57 -2.45
C PRO A 46 -3.38 -22.40 -2.61
N MET A 47 -3.03 -21.78 -1.48
CA MET A 47 -1.98 -20.79 -1.42
C MET A 47 -0.63 -21.47 -1.71
N PRO A 48 0.16 -21.00 -2.69
CA PRO A 48 1.50 -21.54 -2.93
C PRO A 48 2.45 -21.21 -1.80
N ASP A 49 3.52 -22.00 -1.68
CA ASP A 49 4.58 -21.73 -0.70
C ASP A 49 5.33 -20.44 -1.01
N ALA A 50 5.85 -19.80 0.04
CA ALA A 50 6.65 -18.57 -0.03
C ALA A 50 7.84 -18.67 -1.01
N ALA A 51 8.45 -19.85 -1.12
CA ALA A 51 9.57 -20.11 -2.04
C ALA A 51 9.20 -19.85 -3.52
N ARG A 52 7.94 -20.11 -3.92
CA ARG A 52 7.47 -19.82 -5.28
C ARG A 52 7.44 -18.32 -5.56
N PHE A 53 6.99 -17.52 -4.60
CA PHE A 53 6.98 -16.06 -4.75
C PHE A 53 8.40 -15.50 -4.73
N ARG A 54 9.28 -16.03 -3.87
CA ARG A 54 10.70 -15.68 -3.87
C ARG A 54 11.36 -15.97 -5.23
N GLN A 55 11.12 -17.15 -5.82
CA GLN A 55 11.66 -17.49 -7.14
C GLN A 55 11.22 -16.47 -8.21
N ARG A 56 9.95 -16.05 -8.20
CA ARG A 56 9.45 -15.03 -9.14
C ARG A 56 10.13 -13.67 -8.95
N ILE A 57 10.37 -13.27 -7.71
CA ILE A 57 11.15 -12.05 -7.40
C ILE A 57 12.56 -12.19 -7.95
N GLU A 58 13.23 -13.32 -7.71
CA GLU A 58 14.59 -13.60 -8.23
C GLU A 58 14.65 -13.55 -9.76
N GLU A 59 13.65 -14.11 -10.44
CA GLU A 59 13.54 -14.09 -11.90
C GLU A 59 13.36 -12.66 -12.43
N LYS A 60 12.44 -11.87 -11.87
CA LYS A 60 12.20 -10.48 -12.28
C LYS A 60 13.39 -9.57 -11.95
N ALA A 61 14.06 -9.79 -10.82
CA ALA A 61 15.27 -9.08 -10.44
C ALA A 61 16.44 -9.39 -11.40
N ARG A 62 16.64 -10.67 -11.76
CA ARG A 62 17.65 -11.08 -12.74
C ARG A 62 17.38 -10.49 -14.12
N ALA A 63 16.12 -10.33 -14.49
CA ALA A 63 15.69 -9.69 -15.72
C ALA A 63 15.76 -8.15 -15.67
N GLY A 64 16.11 -7.53 -14.53
CA GLY A 64 16.18 -6.08 -14.37
C GLY A 64 14.81 -5.38 -14.36
N LEU A 65 13.71 -6.12 -14.17
CA LEU A 65 12.35 -5.59 -14.17
C LEU A 65 11.97 -4.98 -12.81
N ILE A 66 12.61 -5.47 -11.77
CA ILE A 66 12.57 -4.93 -10.40
C ILE A 66 14.00 -4.74 -9.90
N ASP A 67 14.13 -4.05 -8.78
CA ASP A 67 15.39 -3.96 -8.06
C ASP A 67 15.92 -5.34 -7.63
N ARG A 68 17.22 -5.39 -7.37
CA ARG A 68 17.88 -6.59 -6.88
C ARG A 68 17.43 -6.88 -5.44
N ILE A 69 17.46 -8.16 -5.06
CA ILE A 69 16.98 -8.61 -3.74
C ILE A 69 17.83 -8.05 -2.59
N ASP A 70 19.12 -7.83 -2.82
CA ASP A 70 20.00 -7.14 -1.86
C ASP A 70 19.56 -5.71 -1.54
N GLY A 71 18.69 -5.11 -2.36
CA GLY A 71 18.03 -3.85 -2.03
C GLY A 71 17.09 -3.93 -0.81
N LEU A 72 16.67 -5.14 -0.38
CA LEU A 72 15.86 -5.33 0.83
C LEU A 72 16.73 -5.43 2.11
N ASP A 73 18.05 -5.39 1.99
CA ASP A 73 18.96 -5.51 3.13
C ASP A 73 18.82 -4.31 4.06
N GLY A 74 18.43 -4.58 5.31
CA GLY A 74 18.25 -3.55 6.34
C GLY A 74 16.85 -2.95 6.40
N ASP A 75 15.97 -3.31 5.46
CA ASP A 75 14.56 -2.94 5.50
C ASP A 75 13.82 -3.59 6.68
N ARG A 76 12.59 -3.14 6.91
CA ARG A 76 11.68 -3.73 7.90
C ARG A 76 10.29 -3.96 7.30
N ALA A 77 9.64 -5.05 7.67
CA ALA A 77 8.28 -5.38 7.25
C ALA A 77 7.35 -5.55 8.45
N TRP A 78 6.39 -4.64 8.60
CA TRP A 78 5.31 -4.75 9.58
C TRP A 78 4.05 -5.26 8.89
N VAL A 79 3.50 -6.37 9.36
CA VAL A 79 2.36 -7.07 8.73
C VAL A 79 1.26 -7.28 9.75
N PHE A 80 0.03 -6.90 9.42
CA PHE A 80 -1.15 -7.12 10.25
C PHE A 80 -2.13 -8.10 9.61
N SER A 81 -2.71 -8.96 10.44
CA SER A 81 -3.84 -9.80 10.05
C SER A 81 -4.87 -9.94 11.17
N GLY A 82 -6.14 -9.80 10.82
CA GLY A 82 -7.28 -10.06 11.70
C GLY A 82 -7.64 -11.55 11.78
N GLY A 83 -8.20 -11.99 12.90
CA GLY A 83 -8.71 -13.37 13.05
C GLY A 83 -10.11 -13.59 12.44
N ARG A 84 -10.88 -12.51 12.25
CA ARG A 84 -12.20 -12.51 11.61
C ARG A 84 -12.16 -12.06 10.15
N ASP A 85 -10.98 -11.79 9.60
CA ASP A 85 -10.81 -11.47 8.18
C ASP A 85 -11.14 -12.71 7.32
N LYS A 86 -12.18 -12.57 6.49
CA LYS A 86 -12.63 -13.55 5.49
C LYS A 86 -12.50 -13.03 4.05
N THR A 87 -11.86 -11.88 3.89
CA THR A 87 -11.60 -11.25 2.59
C THR A 87 -10.18 -11.57 2.14
N VAL A 88 -9.19 -11.36 3.01
CA VAL A 88 -7.82 -11.84 2.84
C VAL A 88 -7.50 -12.73 4.03
N GLU A 89 -7.67 -14.03 3.84
CA GLU A 89 -7.58 -15.01 4.91
C GLU A 89 -6.15 -15.20 5.40
N ARG A 90 -6.04 -15.60 6.67
CA ARG A 90 -4.79 -15.81 7.40
C ARG A 90 -3.68 -16.53 6.61
N PRO A 91 -3.94 -17.64 5.89
CA PRO A 91 -2.88 -18.34 5.16
C PRO A 91 -2.18 -17.48 4.09
N VAL A 92 -2.92 -16.53 3.49
CA VAL A 92 -2.35 -15.58 2.51
C VAL A 92 -1.34 -14.66 3.20
N VAL A 93 -1.71 -14.12 4.37
CA VAL A 93 -0.85 -13.21 5.14
C VAL A 93 0.34 -13.96 5.75
N GLU A 94 0.15 -15.17 6.25
CA GLU A 94 1.26 -16.01 6.74
C GLU A 94 2.26 -16.34 5.64
N THR A 95 1.79 -16.58 4.41
CA THR A 95 2.67 -16.78 3.26
C THR A 95 3.46 -15.51 2.92
N LEU A 96 2.84 -14.33 3.06
CA LEU A 96 3.56 -13.05 2.92
C LEU A 96 4.64 -12.87 3.98
N VAL A 97 4.36 -13.22 5.23
CA VAL A 97 5.34 -13.17 6.33
C VAL A 97 6.49 -14.13 6.05
N ALA A 98 6.18 -15.37 5.66
CA ALA A 98 7.19 -16.38 5.29
C ALA A 98 8.04 -15.93 4.09
N LEU A 99 7.44 -15.24 3.11
CA LEU A 99 8.18 -14.62 2.00
C LEU A 99 9.18 -13.60 2.51
N TYR A 100 8.76 -12.63 3.33
CA TYR A 100 9.68 -11.62 3.88
C TYR A 100 10.76 -12.24 4.77
N GLN A 101 10.43 -13.23 5.61
CA GLN A 101 11.42 -13.96 6.40
C GLN A 101 12.42 -14.76 5.55
N GLY A 102 12.05 -15.11 4.32
CA GLY A 102 12.94 -15.74 3.34
C GLY A 102 13.77 -14.75 2.52
N LEU A 103 13.45 -13.45 2.57
CA LEU A 103 14.15 -12.37 1.85
C LEU A 103 14.99 -11.49 2.79
N MET A 104 14.65 -11.46 4.08
CA MET A 104 15.18 -10.54 5.08
C MET A 104 15.45 -11.29 6.39
N ARG A 105 16.14 -10.66 7.34
CA ARG A 105 16.33 -11.27 8.67
C ARG A 105 15.00 -11.37 9.40
N ALA A 106 14.75 -12.50 10.06
CA ALA A 106 13.48 -12.75 10.75
C ALA A 106 13.10 -11.67 11.77
N GLN A 107 14.09 -11.05 12.44
CA GLN A 107 13.87 -9.96 13.40
C GLN A 107 13.36 -8.65 12.79
N ASP A 108 13.56 -8.46 11.48
CA ASP A 108 13.12 -7.28 10.74
C ASP A 108 11.70 -7.46 10.18
N VAL A 109 11.06 -8.61 10.43
CA VAL A 109 9.69 -8.93 10.00
C VAL A 109 8.81 -9.13 11.23
N ARG A 110 7.75 -8.33 11.36
CA ARG A 110 6.80 -8.41 12.47
C ARG A 110 5.40 -8.73 11.97
N LEU A 111 4.85 -9.84 12.45
CA LEU A 111 3.42 -10.16 12.30
C LEU A 111 2.66 -9.73 13.55
N VAL A 112 1.74 -8.78 13.39
CA VAL A 112 0.75 -8.39 14.40
C VAL A 112 -0.58 -9.07 14.08
N THR A 113 -1.20 -9.64 15.11
CA THR A 113 -2.46 -10.37 14.95
C THR A 113 -3.48 -9.89 15.95
N LEU A 114 -4.72 -9.74 15.51
CA LEU A 114 -5.83 -9.44 16.40
C LEU A 114 -7.01 -10.35 16.09
N ALA A 115 -7.32 -11.27 17.01
CA ALA A 115 -8.33 -12.31 16.82
C ALA A 115 -9.70 -11.74 16.45
N ALA A 116 -10.09 -10.61 17.05
CA ALA A 116 -11.39 -9.99 16.84
C ALA A 116 -11.48 -9.12 15.56
N ALA A 117 -10.37 -8.78 14.91
CA ALA A 117 -10.36 -7.86 13.77
C ALA A 117 -10.86 -8.54 12.48
N GLY A 118 -11.72 -7.83 11.74
CA GLY A 118 -12.11 -8.16 10.37
C GLY A 118 -11.15 -7.56 9.33
N HIS A 119 -11.57 -7.54 8.07
CA HIS A 119 -10.80 -6.94 6.97
C HIS A 119 -10.97 -5.42 6.95
N ALA A 120 -9.97 -4.67 7.42
CA ALA A 120 -9.99 -3.22 7.44
C ALA A 120 -8.61 -2.61 7.71
N MET A 121 -8.48 -1.32 7.46
CA MET A 121 -7.51 -0.48 8.17
C MET A 121 -7.97 -0.34 9.62
N ILE A 122 -7.07 -0.61 10.57
CA ILE A 122 -7.35 -0.43 12.00
C ILE A 122 -6.85 0.95 12.41
N THR A 123 -7.74 1.77 12.97
CA THR A 123 -7.44 3.16 13.30
C THR A 123 -8.14 3.57 14.59
N VAL A 124 -7.52 4.52 15.31
CA VAL A 124 -8.09 5.21 16.46
C VAL A 124 -8.54 6.63 16.12
N GLU A 125 -8.39 7.07 14.86
CA GLU A 125 -8.72 8.44 14.44
C GLU A 125 -10.10 8.56 13.79
N ASP A 126 -10.66 7.49 13.23
CA ASP A 126 -11.99 7.57 12.61
C ASP A 126 -13.10 7.65 13.69
N PRO A 127 -13.85 8.78 13.80
CA PRO A 127 -14.90 8.94 14.79
C PRO A 127 -16.12 8.06 14.48
N GLU A 128 -16.31 7.67 13.22
CA GLU A 128 -17.43 6.83 12.77
C GLU A 128 -16.95 5.42 12.38
N ALA A 129 -15.79 4.99 12.87
CA ALA A 129 -15.18 3.71 12.51
C ALA A 129 -16.17 2.54 12.71
N ASN A 130 -16.08 1.55 11.83
CA ASN A 130 -16.81 0.31 12.00
C ASN A 130 -16.34 -0.44 13.28
N PRO A 131 -17.19 -1.33 13.84
CA PRO A 131 -16.75 -2.24 14.89
C PRO A 131 -15.59 -3.13 14.45
N CYS A 132 -14.68 -3.46 15.36
CA CYS A 132 -13.44 -4.21 15.07
C CYS A 132 -13.60 -5.41 14.12
N GLY A 133 -14.65 -6.22 14.32
CA GLY A 133 -14.88 -7.44 13.53
C GLY A 133 -15.60 -7.26 12.20
N ALA A 134 -15.91 -6.03 11.79
CA ALA A 134 -16.59 -5.76 10.54
C ALA A 134 -15.66 -5.95 9.32
N SER A 135 -16.23 -6.29 8.17
CA SER A 135 -15.52 -6.39 6.89
C SER A 135 -16.40 -5.76 5.80
N GLY A 136 -16.42 -4.43 5.75
CA GLY A 136 -17.26 -3.66 4.84
C GLY A 136 -16.88 -2.18 4.82
N PRO A 137 -17.41 -1.38 3.87
CA PRO A 137 -17.17 0.05 3.83
C PRO A 137 -17.45 0.74 5.17
N PRO A 138 -16.69 1.77 5.55
CA PRO A 138 -15.56 2.34 4.80
C PRO A 138 -14.24 1.58 4.97
N PHE A 139 -14.26 0.36 5.54
CA PHE A 139 -13.07 -0.46 5.84
C PHE A 139 -12.06 0.25 6.75
N LEU A 140 -12.57 1.10 7.65
CA LEU A 140 -11.86 1.70 8.77
C LEU A 140 -12.54 1.17 10.03
N ASN A 141 -11.83 0.40 10.84
CA ASN A 141 -12.39 -0.25 12.03
C ASN A 141 -11.69 0.26 13.29
N ARG A 142 -12.45 0.41 14.38
CA ARG A 142 -11.91 0.64 15.72
C ARG A 142 -11.81 -0.67 16.48
N CYS A 143 -10.61 -0.99 16.92
CA CYS A 143 -10.27 -2.22 17.64
C CYS A 143 -9.70 -1.92 19.04
N GLY A 144 -10.47 -1.20 19.85
CA GLY A 144 -9.97 -0.60 21.09
C GLY A 144 -9.00 0.53 20.76
N ASP A 145 -7.88 0.57 21.47
CA ASP A 145 -6.84 1.61 21.33
C ASP A 145 -5.67 1.17 20.42
N LEU A 146 -5.87 0.13 19.60
CA LEU A 146 -4.87 -0.32 18.64
C LEU A 146 -4.69 0.72 17.53
N ASP A 147 -3.63 1.50 17.64
CA ASP A 147 -3.16 2.41 16.59
C ASP A 147 -2.19 1.68 15.64
N ALA A 148 -2.73 1.08 14.58
CA ALA A 148 -1.91 0.36 13.61
C ALA A 148 -0.96 1.27 12.83
N ALA A 149 -1.35 2.53 12.56
CA ALA A 149 -0.53 3.51 11.87
C ALA A 149 0.70 3.89 12.73
N GLY A 150 0.47 4.16 14.02
CA GLY A 150 1.55 4.40 14.97
C GLY A 150 2.46 3.21 15.17
N GLU A 151 1.91 2.01 15.37
CA GLU A 151 2.71 0.79 15.56
C GLU A 151 3.61 0.49 14.36
N LEU A 152 3.09 0.58 13.13
CA LEU A 152 3.94 0.34 11.95
C LEU A 152 5.01 1.42 11.82
N LEU A 153 4.66 2.69 11.98
CA LEU A 153 5.61 3.78 11.77
C LEU A 153 6.76 3.72 12.79
N ASN A 154 6.45 3.41 14.05
CA ASN A 154 7.47 3.16 15.07
C ASN A 154 8.33 1.93 14.77
N PHE A 155 7.74 0.87 14.21
CA PHE A 155 8.53 -0.31 13.81
C PHE A 155 9.50 0.02 12.67
N LEU A 156 9.04 0.75 11.65
CA LEU A 156 9.84 1.11 10.49
C LEU A 156 10.94 2.12 10.82
N HIS A 157 10.64 3.14 11.63
CA HIS A 157 11.55 4.27 11.86
C HIS A 157 12.27 4.25 13.20
N GLY A 158 11.91 3.34 14.11
CA GLY A 158 12.31 3.41 15.50
C GLY A 158 11.42 4.38 16.30
N PRO A 159 11.82 4.75 17.53
CA PRO A 159 11.01 5.60 18.39
C PRO A 159 10.66 6.94 17.72
N LEU A 160 9.37 7.25 17.69
CA LEU A 160 8.82 8.50 17.16
C LEU A 160 8.35 9.42 18.29
N ALA A 161 8.33 10.72 18.02
CA ALA A 161 7.68 11.69 18.89
C ALA A 161 6.16 11.42 18.96
N PRO A 162 5.50 11.71 20.08
CA PRO A 162 4.06 11.52 20.22
C PRO A 162 3.26 12.19 19.07
N PRO A 163 2.19 11.55 18.57
CA PRO A 163 1.38 12.10 17.50
C PRO A 163 0.63 13.34 17.96
N ARG A 164 0.35 14.25 17.02
CA ARG A 164 -0.47 15.44 17.27
C ARG A 164 -1.28 15.77 16.04
N GLU A 165 -2.56 16.10 16.25
CA GLU A 165 -3.45 16.50 15.18
C GLU A 165 -2.88 17.69 14.37
N PRO A 166 -2.76 17.55 13.04
CA PRO A 166 -2.38 18.66 12.17
C PRO A 166 -3.56 19.61 11.94
N PRO A 167 -3.32 20.88 11.56
CA PRO A 167 -4.38 21.74 11.08
C PRO A 167 -4.99 21.16 9.79
N ALA A 168 -6.29 21.35 9.58
CA ALA A 168 -6.99 20.84 8.39
C ALA A 168 -6.36 21.27 7.05
N SER A 169 -5.65 22.41 7.02
CA SER A 169 -4.94 22.91 5.84
C SER A 169 -3.62 22.19 5.53
N ALA A 170 -3.14 21.29 6.40
CA ALA A 170 -1.90 20.55 6.22
C ALA A 170 -1.99 19.51 5.09
N VAL A 171 -3.18 18.95 4.86
CA VAL A 171 -3.45 18.03 3.76
C VAL A 171 -3.75 18.85 2.50
N ARG A 172 -3.01 18.58 1.43
CA ARG A 172 -3.15 19.24 0.14
C ARG A 172 -3.53 18.21 -0.91
N SER A 173 -4.36 18.62 -1.87
CA SER A 173 -4.56 17.85 -3.10
C SER A 173 -3.52 18.23 -4.15
N PHE A 174 -3.26 17.31 -5.09
CA PHE A 174 -2.41 17.55 -6.25
C PHE A 174 -2.91 16.77 -7.47
N ASP A 175 -2.54 17.24 -8.67
CA ASP A 175 -2.86 16.58 -9.94
C ASP A 175 -1.90 15.40 -10.17
N GLN A 176 -2.45 14.19 -10.32
CA GLN A 176 -1.70 12.96 -10.57
C GLN A 176 -1.35 12.78 -12.06
N ARG A 177 -2.06 13.45 -12.98
CA ARG A 177 -1.92 13.24 -14.44
C ARG A 177 -0.49 13.40 -14.95
N PRO A 178 0.32 14.37 -14.47
CA PRO A 178 1.72 14.50 -14.89
C PRO A 178 2.59 13.26 -14.60
N TYR A 179 2.17 12.37 -13.70
CA TYR A 179 2.91 11.18 -13.30
C TYR A 179 2.43 9.90 -13.98
N LEU A 180 1.33 9.92 -14.73
CA LEU A 180 0.71 8.71 -15.28
C LEU A 180 1.36 8.18 -16.57
N GLY A 181 2.45 8.81 -17.01
CA GLY A 181 3.21 8.39 -18.19
C GLY A 181 2.43 8.53 -19.51
N ALA A 182 2.79 7.72 -20.50
CA ALA A 182 2.29 7.86 -21.87
C ALA A 182 0.82 7.43 -22.06
N ASN A 183 0.32 6.52 -21.22
CA ASN A 183 -1.03 5.96 -21.34
C ASN A 183 -1.85 6.18 -20.05
N PRO A 184 -2.13 7.45 -19.68
CA PRO A 184 -2.72 7.80 -18.40
C PRO A 184 -4.04 7.09 -18.11
N GLU A 185 -4.87 6.93 -19.14
CA GLU A 185 -6.19 6.32 -19.04
C GLU A 185 -6.15 4.83 -18.68
N SER A 186 -5.08 4.13 -19.07
CA SER A 186 -4.89 2.70 -18.78
C SER A 186 -4.41 2.45 -17.36
N ALA A 187 -3.89 3.46 -16.65
CA ALA A 187 -3.35 3.30 -15.31
C ALA A 187 -4.45 3.08 -14.24
N GLY A 188 -5.71 3.39 -14.55
CA GLY A 188 -6.82 3.27 -13.60
C GLY A 188 -6.65 4.16 -12.36
N MET A 189 -5.84 5.21 -12.46
CA MET A 189 -5.60 6.17 -11.38
C MET A 189 -6.62 7.31 -11.43
N ALA A 190 -6.92 7.90 -10.28
CA ALA A 190 -7.72 9.12 -10.23
C ALA A 190 -6.91 10.33 -10.73
N GLU A 191 -7.57 11.44 -11.06
CA GLU A 191 -6.87 12.67 -11.42
C GLU A 191 -6.24 13.37 -10.20
N VAL A 192 -6.81 13.18 -9.01
CA VAL A 192 -6.42 13.90 -7.79
C VAL A 192 -5.85 12.93 -6.76
N GLY A 193 -4.66 13.24 -6.25
CA GLY A 193 -4.02 12.61 -5.10
C GLY A 193 -3.94 13.57 -3.92
N TYR A 194 -3.54 13.08 -2.75
CA TYR A 194 -3.40 13.89 -1.54
C TYR A 194 -2.02 13.72 -0.92
N LEU A 195 -1.53 14.76 -0.24
CA LEU A 195 -0.30 14.69 0.54
C LEU A 195 -0.37 15.61 1.76
N LEU A 196 0.30 15.21 2.83
CA LEU A 196 0.61 16.06 3.98
C LEU A 196 2.11 16.36 3.98
N VAL A 197 2.47 17.64 4.07
CA VAL A 197 3.86 18.11 4.19
C VAL A 197 3.98 18.91 5.50
N PRO A 198 4.66 18.37 6.53
CA PRO A 198 4.92 19.12 7.75
C PRO A 198 5.73 20.40 7.44
N PRO A 199 5.51 21.52 8.16
CA PRO A 199 6.22 22.78 7.93
C PRO A 199 7.74 22.62 7.98
N GLU A 200 8.25 21.80 8.90
CA GLU A 200 9.67 21.46 9.04
C GLU A 200 10.26 20.69 7.85
N CYS A 201 9.44 20.24 6.90
CA CYS A 201 9.87 19.59 5.66
C CYS A 201 10.01 20.56 4.47
N SER A 202 9.69 21.85 4.65
CA SER A 202 9.78 22.85 3.58
C SER A 202 11.20 23.08 3.05
N GLU A 203 12.22 22.85 3.89
CA GLU A 203 13.65 22.93 3.53
C GLU A 203 14.23 21.56 3.12
N GLY A 204 13.40 20.51 3.05
CA GLY A 204 13.83 19.14 2.76
C GLY A 204 14.37 18.39 3.98
N GLY A 205 15.06 17.27 3.73
CA GLY A 205 15.59 16.39 4.77
C GLY A 205 14.52 15.63 5.56
N CYS A 206 13.34 15.46 4.99
CA CYS A 206 12.27 14.63 5.53
C CYS A 206 12.19 13.30 4.80
N ARG A 207 11.62 12.30 5.48
CA ARG A 207 11.30 11.00 4.87
C ARG A 207 9.93 11.09 4.19
N VAL A 208 9.71 10.25 3.18
CA VAL A 208 8.40 10.09 2.53
C VAL A 208 7.80 8.75 2.92
N HIS A 209 6.54 8.74 3.35
CA HIS A 209 5.76 7.53 3.58
C HIS A 209 4.58 7.51 2.61
N VAL A 210 4.47 6.46 1.79
CA VAL A 210 3.37 6.31 0.83
C VAL A 210 2.30 5.41 1.40
N VAL A 211 1.07 5.94 1.52
CA VAL A 211 -0.07 5.22 2.06
C VAL A 211 -1.02 4.85 0.92
N PHE A 212 -1.23 3.55 0.75
CA PHE A 212 -2.13 3.01 -0.25
C PHE A 212 -3.47 2.63 0.39
N HIS A 213 -4.56 3.30 -0.02
CA HIS A 213 -5.90 2.90 0.38
C HIS A 213 -6.27 1.51 -0.16
N GLY A 214 -7.21 0.81 0.50
CA GLY A 214 -7.74 -0.47 0.03
C GLY A 214 -8.80 -0.35 -1.07
N CYS A 215 -9.27 -1.49 -1.57
CA CYS A 215 -10.45 -1.55 -2.42
C CYS A 215 -11.65 -0.89 -1.71
N ARG A 216 -12.47 -0.14 -2.45
CA ARG A 216 -13.64 0.58 -1.93
C ARG A 216 -13.31 1.69 -0.93
N GLN A 217 -12.05 2.12 -0.89
CA GLN A 217 -11.57 3.23 -0.05
C GLN A 217 -11.04 4.41 -0.87
N THR A 218 -11.34 4.45 -2.18
CA THR A 218 -11.03 5.61 -3.02
C THR A 218 -11.81 6.84 -2.56
N THR A 219 -11.30 8.02 -2.88
CA THR A 219 -12.05 9.27 -2.62
C THR A 219 -13.38 9.35 -3.36
N ALA A 220 -13.50 8.71 -4.52
CA ALA A 220 -14.78 8.58 -5.24
C ALA A 220 -15.83 7.75 -4.48
N GLN A 221 -15.43 6.93 -3.50
CA GLN A 221 -16.33 5.99 -2.81
C GLN A 221 -16.58 6.37 -1.34
N ILE A 222 -15.60 6.95 -0.65
CA ILE A 222 -15.72 7.30 0.77
C ILE A 222 -15.22 8.73 1.09
N GLY A 223 -15.04 9.58 0.07
CA GLY A 223 -14.47 10.91 0.26
C GLY A 223 -13.04 10.87 0.80
N SER A 224 -12.61 11.92 1.51
CA SER A 224 -11.28 11.99 2.11
C SER A 224 -11.11 11.11 3.36
N ARG A 225 -12.14 10.36 3.78
CA ARG A 225 -12.16 9.65 5.06
C ARG A 225 -10.97 8.73 5.32
N PHE A 226 -10.44 8.06 4.30
CA PHE A 226 -9.21 7.26 4.47
C PHE A 226 -7.96 8.13 4.59
N VAL A 227 -7.87 9.24 3.85
CA VAL A 227 -6.76 10.20 3.95
C VAL A 227 -6.74 10.82 5.34
N ASP A 228 -7.91 11.23 5.83
CA ASP A 228 -8.06 11.97 7.09
C ASP A 228 -7.93 11.05 8.30
N ASN A 229 -8.52 9.84 8.25
CA ASN A 229 -8.78 9.06 9.47
C ASN A 229 -8.03 7.72 9.53
N ALA A 230 -7.13 7.41 8.59
CA ALA A 230 -6.33 6.19 8.68
C ALA A 230 -5.23 6.25 9.75
N GLY A 231 -5.02 7.39 10.42
CA GLY A 231 -4.09 7.54 11.55
C GLY A 231 -2.66 7.91 11.18
N TYR A 232 -2.39 8.24 9.92
CA TYR A 232 -1.03 8.59 9.48
C TYR A 232 -0.69 10.07 9.66
N LEU A 233 -1.70 10.95 9.67
CA LEU A 233 -1.49 12.40 9.61
C LEU A 233 -0.88 12.93 10.91
N GLU A 234 -1.35 12.42 12.05
CA GLU A 234 -1.00 12.83 13.40
C GLU A 234 0.44 12.46 13.74
N TRP A 235 0.88 11.27 13.32
CA TRP A 235 2.26 10.84 13.44
C TRP A 235 3.17 11.63 12.51
N ALA A 236 2.73 11.86 11.28
CA ALA A 236 3.56 12.54 10.31
C ALA A 236 3.86 13.99 10.68
N TRP A 237 2.85 14.67 11.24
CA TRP A 237 2.90 16.06 11.66
C TRP A 237 3.97 16.36 12.72
N THR A 238 4.44 15.36 13.46
CA THR A 238 5.41 15.52 14.55
C THR A 238 6.76 14.84 14.30
N ASN A 239 6.93 14.17 13.15
CA ASN A 239 8.04 13.23 12.96
C ASN A 239 8.84 13.42 11.65
N ARG A 240 8.78 14.60 11.02
CA ARG A 240 9.50 14.89 9.76
C ARG A 240 9.19 13.86 8.67
N LEU A 241 7.91 13.50 8.55
CA LEU A 241 7.39 12.56 7.58
C LEU A 241 6.43 13.28 6.63
N VAL A 242 6.77 13.31 5.35
CA VAL A 242 5.81 13.64 4.29
C VAL A 242 4.98 12.41 4.03
N VAL A 243 3.65 12.54 4.02
CA VAL A 243 2.76 11.41 3.72
C VAL A 243 2.11 11.65 2.37
N LEU A 244 2.29 10.70 1.46
CA LEU A 244 1.68 10.70 0.14
C LEU A 244 0.53 9.69 0.11
N PHE A 245 -0.64 10.12 -0.34
CA PHE A 245 -1.84 9.29 -0.54
C PHE A 245 -2.23 9.29 -2.02
N PRO A 246 -1.54 8.50 -2.86
CA PRO A 246 -1.96 8.30 -4.24
C PRO A 246 -3.37 7.72 -4.29
N GLN A 247 -4.14 8.04 -5.34
CA GLN A 247 -5.51 7.58 -5.50
C GLN A 247 -5.71 6.80 -6.79
N VAL A 248 -6.41 5.67 -6.70
CA VAL A 248 -6.99 5.01 -7.86
C VAL A 248 -8.48 5.34 -8.01
N ARG A 249 -9.07 4.99 -9.15
CA ARG A 249 -10.50 5.18 -9.39
C ARG A 249 -11.19 3.86 -9.73
N PRO A 250 -12.46 3.68 -9.34
CA PRO A 250 -13.29 2.62 -9.90
C PRO A 250 -13.40 2.77 -11.43
N ALA A 251 -13.35 1.65 -12.13
CA ALA A 251 -13.51 1.60 -13.58
C ALA A 251 -14.11 0.27 -14.02
N SER A 252 -15.13 0.31 -14.88
CA SER A 252 -15.74 -0.86 -15.51
C SER A 252 -16.12 -0.48 -16.93
N GLY A 253 -15.26 -0.81 -17.89
CA GLY A 253 -15.51 -0.43 -19.27
C GLY A 253 -14.24 -0.20 -20.07
N PHE A 254 -14.44 0.21 -21.32
CA PHE A 254 -13.38 0.80 -22.12
C PHE A 254 -13.00 2.16 -21.53
N THR A 255 -11.69 2.39 -21.45
CA THR A 255 -11.10 3.70 -21.20
C THR A 255 -10.91 4.44 -22.51
N ASP A 256 -10.64 5.75 -22.46
CA ASP A 256 -10.46 6.58 -23.67
C ASP A 256 -9.27 6.15 -24.56
N GLY A 257 -8.42 5.22 -24.07
CA GLY A 257 -7.38 4.53 -24.83
C GLY A 257 -7.78 3.16 -25.41
N PHE A 258 -9.07 2.82 -25.51
CA PHE A 258 -9.59 1.51 -25.93
C PHE A 258 -9.10 0.32 -25.08
N HIS A 259 -8.54 0.59 -23.91
CA HIS A 259 -8.13 -0.42 -22.96
C HIS A 259 -9.32 -0.76 -22.04
N TRP A 260 -9.69 -2.04 -21.98
CA TRP A 260 -10.79 -2.51 -21.12
C TRP A 260 -10.29 -2.71 -19.68
N ILE A 261 -10.88 -1.99 -18.73
CA ILE A 261 -10.62 -2.17 -17.30
C ILE A 261 -11.86 -2.74 -16.61
N PHE A 262 -11.65 -3.79 -15.82
CA PHE A 262 -12.66 -4.30 -14.89
C PHE A 262 -12.15 -4.24 -13.45
N ASN A 263 -12.39 -3.09 -12.82
CA ASN A 263 -12.07 -2.78 -11.45
C ASN A 263 -13.18 -1.89 -10.81
N PRO A 264 -14.42 -2.38 -10.70
CA PRO A 264 -15.53 -1.61 -10.11
C PRO A 264 -15.31 -1.25 -8.64
N ARG A 265 -14.35 -1.91 -7.98
CA ARG A 265 -14.05 -1.70 -6.56
C ARG A 265 -12.96 -0.67 -6.33
N GLY A 266 -12.36 -0.09 -7.37
CA GLY A 266 -11.29 0.91 -7.20
C GLY A 266 -10.11 0.37 -6.39
N CYS A 267 -9.70 -0.86 -6.68
CA CYS A 267 -8.51 -1.46 -6.08
C CYS A 267 -7.24 -0.98 -6.79
N TRP A 268 -6.10 -0.99 -6.11
CA TRP A 268 -4.81 -0.96 -6.80
C TRP A 268 -4.64 -2.18 -7.71
N ASP A 269 -3.76 -2.09 -8.71
CA ASP A 269 -3.49 -3.20 -9.61
C ASP A 269 -2.56 -4.23 -8.97
N TRP A 270 -3.14 -5.34 -8.59
CA TRP A 270 -2.45 -6.52 -8.09
C TRP A 270 -2.85 -7.80 -8.83
N TRP A 271 -3.53 -7.67 -9.97
CA TRP A 271 -3.92 -8.78 -10.83
C TRP A 271 -3.77 -8.53 -12.33
N GLY A 272 -3.08 -7.45 -12.72
CA GLY A 272 -2.74 -7.12 -14.10
C GLY A 272 -3.89 -6.52 -14.88
N TYR A 273 -4.77 -5.75 -14.24
CA TYR A 273 -5.85 -5.08 -14.98
C TYR A 273 -5.37 -3.85 -15.75
N THR A 274 -4.19 -3.30 -15.46
CA THR A 274 -3.61 -2.19 -16.21
C THR A 274 -2.72 -2.72 -17.34
N ASP A 275 -1.78 -3.60 -17.02
CA ASP A 275 -1.00 -4.38 -17.99
C ASP A 275 -0.33 -5.62 -17.34
N GLY A 276 0.41 -6.39 -18.15
CA GLY A 276 1.15 -7.57 -17.69
C GLY A 276 2.38 -7.27 -16.82
N ARG A 277 2.80 -6.01 -16.72
CA ARG A 277 3.95 -5.54 -15.91
C ARG A 277 3.51 -4.86 -14.62
N TYR A 278 2.23 -4.94 -14.23
CA TYR A 278 1.64 -4.28 -13.05
C TYR A 278 2.44 -4.39 -11.73
N ALA A 279 3.22 -5.45 -11.55
CA ALA A 279 4.05 -5.68 -10.36
C ALA A 279 5.52 -5.21 -10.50
N GLU A 280 5.93 -4.72 -11.66
CA GLU A 280 7.30 -4.33 -12.00
C GLU A 280 7.49 -2.81 -11.90
N ARG A 281 8.73 -2.31 -11.96
CA ARG A 281 9.03 -0.87 -11.96
C ARG A 281 8.32 -0.12 -13.09
N ALA A 282 8.16 -0.78 -14.23
CA ALA A 282 7.49 -0.23 -15.41
C ALA A 282 5.97 -0.47 -15.42
N GLY A 283 5.39 -1.05 -14.36
CA GLY A 283 3.95 -1.20 -14.22
C GLY A 283 3.28 0.17 -14.05
N PRO A 284 2.14 0.46 -14.70
CA PRO A 284 1.58 1.81 -14.78
C PRO A 284 1.41 2.52 -13.43
N GLN A 285 0.85 1.82 -12.43
CA GLN A 285 0.64 2.39 -11.11
C GLN A 285 1.91 2.46 -10.26
N VAL A 286 2.80 1.46 -10.38
CA VAL A 286 4.08 1.45 -9.67
C VAL A 286 4.95 2.62 -10.15
N ALA A 287 5.08 2.78 -11.47
CA ALA A 287 5.82 3.86 -12.11
C ALA A 287 5.25 5.24 -11.74
N ALA A 288 3.92 5.39 -11.76
CA ALA A 288 3.27 6.66 -11.44
C ALA A 288 3.54 7.09 -9.99
N VAL A 289 3.37 6.17 -9.04
CA VAL A 289 3.66 6.44 -7.63
C VAL A 289 5.15 6.71 -7.42
N HIS A 290 6.03 5.99 -8.12
CA HIS A 290 7.46 6.26 -8.06
C HIS A 290 7.81 7.65 -8.59
N ALA A 291 7.21 8.10 -9.69
CA ALA A 291 7.40 9.45 -10.20
C ALA A 291 6.92 10.54 -9.22
N MET A 292 5.82 10.31 -8.49
CA MET A 292 5.37 11.21 -7.42
C MET A 292 6.39 11.28 -6.26
N VAL A 293 6.96 10.13 -5.87
CA VAL A 293 8.00 10.08 -4.82
C VAL A 293 9.28 10.77 -5.29
N GLN A 294 9.72 10.55 -6.53
CA GLN A 294 10.88 11.25 -7.10
C GLN A 294 10.68 12.76 -7.11
N ARG A 295 9.48 13.24 -7.44
CA ARG A 295 9.14 14.67 -7.38
C ARG A 295 9.27 15.26 -5.97
N LEU A 296 8.95 14.47 -4.94
CA LEU A 296 9.11 14.87 -3.53
C LEU A 296 10.57 14.82 -3.06
N ALA A 297 11.41 14.02 -3.72
CA ALA A 297 12.84 13.89 -3.43
C ALA A 297 13.69 14.97 -4.12
N GLU A 298 13.13 15.70 -5.09
CA GLU A 298 13.80 16.85 -5.70
C GLU A 298 14.07 17.97 -4.67
N PRO A 299 15.16 18.74 -4.84
CA PRO A 299 15.39 19.93 -4.03
C PRO A 299 14.18 20.89 -4.08
N PRO A 300 13.84 21.55 -2.96
CA PRO A 300 12.83 22.60 -2.98
C PRO A 300 13.19 23.66 -4.04
N PRO A 301 12.22 24.19 -4.80
CA PRO A 301 12.48 25.27 -5.74
C PRO A 301 13.18 26.43 -5.03
N THR A 302 14.32 26.89 -5.55
CA THR A 302 14.96 28.11 -5.07
C THR A 302 13.98 29.27 -5.27
N ARG A 303 13.61 29.95 -4.18
CA ARG A 303 12.77 31.16 -4.24
C ARG A 303 13.48 32.30 -4.95
#